data_AF-A0A5D9BZ90-F1
#
_entry.id   AF-A0A5D9BZ90-F1
#
_cell.length_a   1.000
_cell.length_b   1.000
_cell.length_c   1.000
_cell.angle_alpha   90.00
_cell.angle_beta   90.00
_cell.angle_gamma   90.00
#
_symmetry.space_group_name_H-M   'P 1'
#
loop_
_entity.id
_entity.type
_entity.pdbx_description
1 polymer ?
#
loop_
_entity_poly.entity_id
_entity_poly.type
_entity_poly.pdbx_seq_one_letter_code
_entity_poly.pdbx_strand_id
1 'polypeptide(L)'
;MTSTTVADQKASRAPIGELMVARDMRGPGITAMIGEVAGEPIIVRFDTSAILALTEKSSSLQLIEEGLRSHHDRIRAAAAAVLLAGFASVAAEGTVITLSALDL
;
A
#
# COMPACT_ATOMS: atom_id res chain seq x y z
N MET A 1 13.28 19.98 32.15
CA MET A 1 12.63 20.67 31.01
C MET A 1 13.63 20.69 29.87
N THR A 2 13.42 19.89 28.83
CA THR A 2 14.09 20.05 27.53
C THR A 2 13.28 19.31 26.48
N SER A 3 12.82 20.09 25.52
CA SER A 3 12.07 19.74 24.32
C SER A 3 12.84 18.84 23.35
N THR A 4 12.10 18.30 22.38
CA THR A 4 12.45 17.65 21.09
C THR A 4 11.85 16.23 21.11
N THR A 5 10.77 15.94 20.39
CA THR A 5 10.74 15.82 18.93
C THR A 5 9.34 16.09 18.38
N VAL A 6 9.13 17.25 17.76
CA VAL A 6 7.93 17.56 16.95
C VAL A 6 8.19 17.23 15.45
N ALA A 7 9.29 16.55 15.15
CA ALA A 7 9.63 16.15 13.78
C ALA A 7 8.76 14.99 13.26
N ASP A 8 8.05 14.29 14.15
CA ASP A 8 7.32 13.06 13.82
C ASP A 8 5.98 13.31 13.08
N GLN A 9 5.44 14.54 13.15
CA GLN A 9 4.13 14.85 12.54
C GLN A 9 4.22 15.35 11.09
N LYS A 10 5.42 15.52 10.53
CA LYS A 10 5.58 16.05 9.16
C LYS A 10 5.53 14.97 8.07
N ALA A 11 5.74 13.70 8.43
CA ALA A 11 5.58 12.56 7.53
C ALA A 11 4.10 12.30 7.17
N SER A 12 3.16 12.80 8.00
CA SER A 12 1.72 12.49 7.93
C SER A 12 0.93 13.27 6.86
N ARG A 13 1.58 13.92 5.87
CA ARG A 13 0.86 14.67 4.82
C ARG A 13 1.43 14.53 3.41
N ALA A 14 2.51 13.76 3.24
CA ALA A 14 3.03 13.56 1.90
C ALA A 14 2.04 12.71 1.09
N PRO A 15 1.56 13.17 -0.08
CA PRO A 15 0.73 12.34 -0.93
C PRO A 15 1.52 11.11 -1.36
N ILE A 16 0.88 9.94 -1.32
CA ILE A 16 1.44 8.74 -1.96
C ILE A 16 1.57 9.05 -3.45
N GLY A 17 2.77 8.85 -3.98
CA GLY A 17 3.11 9.00 -5.39
C GLY A 17 2.36 8.02 -6.29
N GLU A 18 2.81 7.89 -7.53
CA GLU A 18 2.24 6.88 -8.42
C GLU A 18 2.54 5.48 -7.88
N LEU A 19 1.53 4.60 -7.92
CA LEU A 19 1.68 3.20 -7.56
C LEU A 19 1.82 2.35 -8.83
N MET A 20 2.75 1.39 -8.80
CA MET A 20 2.97 0.45 -9.89
C MET A 20 2.72 -0.97 -9.39
N VAL A 21 2.03 -1.78 -10.20
CA VAL A 21 1.89 -3.21 -9.89
C VAL A 21 3.24 -3.88 -10.02
N ALA A 22 3.66 -4.55 -8.96
CA ALA A 22 4.88 -5.32 -8.93
C ALA A 22 4.64 -6.66 -8.26
N ARG A 23 5.48 -7.64 -8.60
CA ARG A 23 5.57 -8.83 -7.75
C ARG A 23 6.48 -8.52 -6.59
N ASP A 24 5.96 -8.66 -5.39
CA ASP A 24 6.79 -8.66 -4.20
C ASP A 24 7.57 -9.98 -4.18
N MET A 25 8.76 -9.96 -4.80
CA MET A 25 9.70 -11.09 -4.81
C MET A 25 10.40 -11.29 -3.46
N ARG A 26 10.11 -10.45 -2.45
CA ARG A 26 10.69 -10.51 -1.10
C ARG A 26 9.71 -11.14 -0.09
N GLY A 27 8.43 -11.26 -0.46
CA GLY A 27 7.43 -12.14 0.16
C GLY A 27 7.17 -13.41 -0.68
N PRO A 28 6.06 -14.14 -0.46
CA PRO A 28 5.70 -15.37 -1.18
C PRO A 28 5.43 -15.23 -2.70
N GLY A 29 5.99 -14.24 -3.39
CA GLY A 29 5.66 -13.93 -4.79
C GLY A 29 4.24 -13.37 -4.93
N ILE A 30 3.80 -12.58 -3.96
CA ILE A 30 2.46 -11.99 -3.91
C ILE A 30 2.46 -10.70 -4.73
N THR A 31 1.39 -10.47 -5.51
CA THR A 31 1.20 -9.21 -6.24
C THR A 31 0.96 -8.08 -5.26
N ALA A 32 1.74 -7.01 -5.38
CA ALA A 32 1.67 -5.80 -4.57
C ALA A 32 1.62 -4.56 -5.48
N MET A 33 1.35 -3.41 -4.88
CA MET A 33 1.59 -2.13 -5.52
C MET A 33 2.70 -1.38 -4.80
N ILE A 34 3.70 -0.93 -5.54
CA ILE A 34 4.86 -0.22 -5.00
C ILE A 34 4.85 1.23 -5.47
N GLY A 35 5.34 2.13 -4.62
CA GLY A 35 5.53 3.53 -4.98
C GLY A 35 6.39 4.23 -3.96
N GLU A 36 6.19 5.55 -3.82
CA GLU A 36 6.94 6.37 -2.87
C GLU A 36 6.01 7.27 -2.04
N VAL A 37 6.39 7.54 -0.79
CA VAL A 37 5.76 8.53 0.08
C VAL A 37 6.86 9.33 0.77
N ALA A 38 6.83 10.66 0.63
CA ALA A 38 7.88 11.54 1.16
C ALA A 38 9.32 11.17 0.72
N GLY A 39 9.49 10.52 -0.44
CA GLY A 39 10.78 10.04 -0.93
C GLY A 39 11.23 8.68 -0.37
N GLU A 40 10.40 8.06 0.47
CA GLU A 40 10.64 6.72 1.01
C GLU A 40 9.81 5.67 0.26
N PRO A 41 10.34 4.46 0.03
CA PRO A 41 9.60 3.39 -0.63
C PRO A 41 8.38 2.96 0.20
N ILE A 42 7.25 2.78 -0.47
CA ILE A 42 6.03 2.21 0.10
C ILE A 42 5.59 0.96 -0.67
N ILE A 43 5.21 -0.07 0.07
CA ILE A 43 4.70 -1.34 -0.45
C ILE A 43 3.27 -1.52 0.07
N VAL A 44 2.30 -1.54 -0.84
CA VAL A 44 0.89 -1.82 -0.59
C VAL A 44 0.64 -3.29 -0.92
N ARG A 45 0.46 -4.10 0.12
CA ARG A 45 0.06 -5.50 0.04
C ARG A 45 -1.45 -5.63 0.16
N PHE A 46 -1.97 -6.73 -0.36
CA PHE A 46 -3.39 -7.04 -0.33
C PHE A 46 -3.60 -8.35 0.39
N ASP A 47 -4.56 -8.40 1.30
CA ASP A 47 -5.03 -9.68 1.82
C ASP A 47 -5.88 -10.42 0.78
N THR A 48 -6.22 -11.67 1.08
CA THR A 48 -7.05 -12.50 0.18
C THR A 48 -8.41 -11.87 -0.11
N SER A 49 -9.00 -11.15 0.85
CA SER A 49 -10.31 -10.53 0.67
C SER A 49 -10.26 -9.36 -0.33
N ALA A 50 -9.23 -8.52 -0.23
CA ALA A 50 -8.96 -7.42 -1.15
C ALA A 50 -8.75 -7.95 -2.58
N ILE A 51 -7.94 -8.99 -2.75
CA ILE A 51 -7.73 -9.61 -4.06
C ILE A 51 -9.06 -10.10 -4.64
N LEU A 52 -9.86 -10.85 -3.88
CA LEU A 52 -11.14 -11.37 -4.37
C LEU A 52 -12.14 -10.25 -4.74
N ALA A 53 -12.12 -9.13 -3.99
CA ALA A 53 -12.97 -7.97 -4.25
C ALA A 53 -12.58 -7.22 -5.53
N LEU A 54 -11.28 -7.14 -5.83
CA LEU A 54 -10.76 -6.42 -6.98
C LEU A 54 -10.78 -7.23 -8.29
N THR A 55 -10.87 -8.56 -8.20
CA THR A 55 -10.67 -9.47 -9.34
C THR A 55 -11.89 -10.32 -9.69
N GLU A 56 -13.06 -9.99 -9.13
CA GLU A 56 -14.30 -10.77 -9.29
C GLU A 56 -14.10 -12.26 -8.95
N LYS A 57 -13.31 -12.54 -7.90
CA LYS A 57 -12.94 -13.90 -7.44
C LYS A 57 -12.03 -14.70 -8.39
N SER A 58 -11.34 -14.04 -9.30
CA SER A 58 -10.33 -14.69 -10.14
C SER A 58 -9.02 -14.94 -9.39
N SER A 59 -8.46 -16.14 -9.58
CA SER A 59 -7.12 -16.52 -9.11
C SER A 59 -6.04 -16.39 -10.19
N SER A 60 -6.40 -15.95 -11.41
CA SER A 60 -5.42 -15.73 -12.47
C SER A 60 -4.59 -14.50 -12.16
N LEU A 61 -3.27 -14.66 -12.15
CA LEU A 61 -2.34 -13.58 -11.89
C LEU A 61 -2.53 -12.38 -12.83
N GLN A 62 -2.79 -12.62 -14.11
CA GLN A 62 -3.01 -11.55 -15.09
C GLN A 62 -4.27 -10.74 -14.76
N LEU A 63 -5.34 -11.42 -14.30
CA LEU A 63 -6.58 -10.77 -13.87
C LEU A 63 -6.39 -10.04 -12.54
N ILE A 64 -5.53 -10.55 -11.66
CA ILE A 64 -5.10 -9.84 -10.45
C ILE A 64 -4.38 -8.55 -10.81
N GLU A 65 -3.35 -8.61 -11.65
CA GLU A 65 -2.58 -7.44 -12.07
C GLU A 65 -3.45 -6.41 -12.81
N GLU A 66 -4.38 -6.85 -13.66
CA GLU A 66 -5.35 -5.97 -14.34
C GLU A 66 -6.35 -5.35 -13.36
N GLY A 67 -6.87 -6.14 -12.40
CA GLY A 67 -7.76 -5.66 -11.35
C GLY A 67 -7.10 -4.58 -10.49
N LEU A 68 -5.83 -4.79 -10.10
CA LEU A 68 -5.05 -3.78 -9.37
C LEU A 68 -4.83 -2.52 -10.20
N ARG A 69 -4.48 -2.64 -11.49
CA ARG A 69 -4.30 -1.48 -12.40
C ARG A 69 -5.61 -0.71 -12.59
N SER A 70 -6.73 -1.41 -12.78
CA SER A 70 -8.05 -0.80 -13.00
C SER A 70 -8.57 -0.05 -11.77
N HIS A 71 -8.14 -0.43 -10.57
CA HIS A 71 -8.56 0.19 -9.31
C HIS A 71 -7.46 1.06 -8.67
N HIS A 72 -6.45 1.47 -9.45
CA HIS A 72 -5.27 2.19 -8.97
C HIS A 72 -5.60 3.38 -8.06
N ASP A 73 -6.46 4.30 -8.50
CA ASP A 73 -6.80 5.50 -7.73
C ASP A 73 -7.48 5.18 -6.40
N ARG A 74 -8.36 4.17 -6.39
CA ARG A 74 -9.07 3.70 -5.18
C ARG A 74 -8.08 3.09 -4.19
N ILE A 75 -7.18 2.24 -4.69
CA ILE A 75 -6.12 1.62 -3.87
C ILE A 75 -5.19 2.70 -3.30
N ARG A 76 -4.81 3.71 -4.11
CA ARG A 76 -3.97 4.82 -3.65
C ARG A 76 -4.64 5.63 -2.54
N ALA A 77 -5.94 5.91 -2.69
CA ALA A 77 -6.72 6.60 -1.68
C ALA A 77 -6.84 5.79 -0.38
N ALA A 78 -7.12 4.48 -0.49
CA ALA A 78 -7.18 3.56 0.66
C ALA A 78 -5.84 3.47 1.38
N ALA A 79 -4.73 3.28 0.64
CA ALA A 79 -3.39 3.26 1.21
C ALA A 79 -3.04 4.56 1.94
N ALA A 80 -3.43 5.73 1.39
CA ALA A 80 -3.22 7.01 2.03
C ALA A 80 -4.05 7.13 3.33
N ALA A 81 -5.31 6.68 3.34
CA ALA A 81 -6.16 6.69 4.52
C ALA A 81 -5.60 5.79 5.64
N VAL A 82 -5.15 4.58 5.29
CA VAL A 82 -4.56 3.62 6.24
C VAL A 82 -3.23 4.13 6.79
N LEU A 83 -2.41 4.78 5.96
CA LEU A 83 -1.18 5.45 6.39
C LEU A 83 -1.46 6.58 7.39
N LEU A 84 -2.44 7.45 7.08
CA LEU A 84 -2.86 8.55 7.95
C LEU A 84 -3.40 8.06 9.29
N ALA A 85 -4.06 6.90 9.30
CA ALA A 85 -4.58 6.26 10.51
C ALA A 85 -3.48 5.55 11.34
N GLY A 86 -2.24 5.50 10.85
CA GLY A 86 -1.10 4.91 11.57
C GLY A 86 -1.02 3.38 11.51
N PHE A 87 -1.71 2.74 10.56
CA PHE A 87 -1.72 1.28 10.39
C PHE A 87 -0.64 0.77 9.43
N ALA A 88 0.44 1.54 9.25
CA ALA A 88 1.60 1.13 8.46
C ALA A 88 2.66 0.47 9.35
N SER A 89 3.38 -0.52 8.80
CA SER A 89 4.54 -1.13 9.42
C SER A 89 5.82 -0.64 8.74
N VAL A 90 6.83 -0.27 9.51
CA VAL A 90 8.15 0.09 8.95
C VAL A 90 9.03 -1.15 8.94
N ALA A 91 9.52 -1.52 7.76
CA ALA A 91 10.42 -2.64 7.54
C ALA A 91 11.73 -2.16 6.89
N ALA A 92 12.72 -3.05 6.74
CA ALA A 92 14.02 -2.70 6.14
C ALA A 92 13.88 -2.23 4.67
N GLU A 93 12.82 -2.66 4.01
CA GLU A 93 12.47 -2.34 2.63
C GLU A 93 11.61 -1.07 2.47
N GLY A 94 11.20 -0.43 3.57
CA GLY A 94 10.37 0.78 3.55
C GLY A 94 9.09 0.67 4.38
N THR A 95 8.12 1.51 4.02
CA THR A 95 6.80 1.51 4.65
C THR A 95 5.92 0.44 4.02
N VAL A 96 5.37 -0.46 4.81
CA VAL A 96 4.49 -1.55 4.36
C VAL A 96 3.09 -1.31 4.88
N ILE A 97 2.11 -1.35 3.98
CA ILE A 97 0.69 -1.27 4.29
C ILE A 97 0.02 -2.54 3.76
N THR A 98 -0.93 -3.07 4.52
CA THR A 98 -1.79 -4.17 4.05
C THR A 98 -3.22 -3.65 3.94
N LEU A 99 -3.85 -3.83 2.77
CA LEU A 99 -5.24 -3.48 2.53
C LEU A 99 -6.11 -4.73 2.48
N SER A 100 -7.30 -4.61 3.05
CA SER A 100 -8.39 -5.59 3.03
C SER A 100 -9.55 -5.11 2.15
N ALA A 101 -10.55 -5.97 1.96
CA ALA A 101 -11.79 -5.58 1.30
C ALA A 101 -12.59 -4.50 2.05
N LEU A 102 -12.32 -4.26 3.34
CA LEU A 102 -12.96 -3.19 4.10
C LEU A 102 -12.32 -1.83 3.85
N ASP A 103 -11.04 -1.82 3.49
CA ASP A 103 -10.30 -0.59 3.19
C ASP A 103 -10.54 -0.11 1.76
N LEU A 104 -10.88 -1.05 0.87
CA LEU A 104 -11.18 -0.81 -0.53
C LEU A 104 -12.66 -0.49 -0.70
#